data_AF-W2N2F4-F1
#
_entry.id   AF-W2N2F4-F1
#
_cell.length_a   1.000
_cell.length_b   1.000
_cell.length_c   1.000
_cell.angle_alpha   90.00
_cell.angle_beta   90.00
_cell.angle_gamma   90.00
#
_symmetry.space_group_name_H-M   'P 1'
#
loop_
_entity.id
_entity.type
_entity.pdbx_description
1 polymer ?
#
loop_
_entity_poly.entity_id
_entity_poly.type
_entity_poly.pdbx_seq_one_letter_code
_entity_poly.pdbx_strand_id
1 'polypeptide(L)'
;MSEKKPGVVSYRVGPANQPMDQDLRRFFNGIQTNAAKVRSLLAAYLEPLQPPPPNFEKKQQMYNKVRPYVPSEFASDPLYAAPTDEEERHAKEAKQARRSASAKKKKKKRDAADCDEAKVAPVDCEEENEDCANVLKATSAQPNTGTRSRKRAKKDN
;
A
#
# COMPACT_ATOMS: atom_id res chain seq x y z
N MET A 1 -9.25 24.85 -3.47
CA MET A 1 -10.47 25.49 -4.01
C MET A 1 -11.10 26.28 -2.90
N SER A 2 -11.37 27.58 -3.09
CA SER A 2 -12.01 28.40 -2.06
C SER A 2 -13.52 28.12 -2.06
N GLU A 3 -14.08 27.66 -0.95
CA GLU A 3 -15.52 27.42 -0.81
C GLU A 3 -16.34 28.69 -1.08
N LYS A 4 -15.76 29.85 -0.80
CA LYS A 4 -16.37 31.16 -1.00
C LYS A 4 -16.55 31.52 -2.49
N LYS A 5 -15.68 31.01 -3.37
CA LYS A 5 -15.70 31.26 -4.83
C LYS A 5 -15.47 29.94 -5.60
N PRO A 6 -16.47 29.06 -5.70
CA PRO A 6 -16.32 27.80 -6.41
C PRO A 6 -16.04 28.03 -7.89
N GLY A 7 -15.09 27.28 -8.45
CA GLY A 7 -14.68 27.40 -9.85
C GLY A 7 -13.66 28.51 -10.13
N VAL A 8 -13.20 29.26 -9.12
CA VAL A 8 -12.10 30.22 -9.24
C VAL A 8 -10.85 29.64 -8.56
N VAL A 9 -9.73 29.64 -9.29
CA VAL A 9 -8.43 29.15 -8.82
C VAL A 9 -7.45 30.31 -8.77
N SER A 10 -6.82 30.51 -7.61
CA SER A 10 -5.69 31.43 -7.48
C SER A 10 -4.38 30.69 -7.76
N TYR A 11 -3.55 31.23 -8.63
CA TYR A 11 -2.23 30.67 -8.93
C TYR A 11 -1.17 31.78 -8.97
N ARG A 12 0.08 31.40 -8.74
CA ARG A 12 1.24 32.27 -8.88
C ARG A 12 2.16 31.67 -9.93
N VAL A 13 2.65 32.49 -10.86
CA VAL A 13 3.63 32.05 -11.86
C VAL A 13 4.99 31.79 -11.21
N GLY A 14 5.29 32.47 -10.10
CA GLY A 14 6.49 32.24 -9.29
C GLY A 14 6.32 32.73 -7.84
N PRO A 15 7.25 32.42 -6.93
CA PRO A 15 7.07 32.69 -5.50
C PRO A 15 6.87 34.16 -5.15
N ALA A 16 7.57 35.06 -5.87
CA ALA A 16 7.50 36.51 -5.66
C ALA A 16 6.37 37.19 -6.44
N ASN A 17 5.72 36.49 -7.38
CA ASN A 17 4.67 37.07 -8.20
C ASN A 17 3.36 37.17 -7.41
N GLN A 18 2.57 38.20 -7.72
CA GLN A 18 1.23 38.36 -7.16
C GLN A 18 0.33 37.19 -7.60
N PRO A 19 -0.56 36.68 -6.72
CA PRO A 19 -1.49 35.62 -7.11
C PRO A 19 -2.52 36.19 -8.09
N MET A 20 -2.72 35.47 -9.19
CA MET A 20 -3.75 35.75 -10.19
C MET A 20 -4.90 34.77 -10.02
N ASP A 21 -6.13 35.30 -10.07
CA ASP A 21 -7.34 34.51 -10.04
C ASP A 21 -7.75 34.14 -11.47
N GLN A 22 -7.81 32.85 -11.78
CA GLN A 22 -8.38 32.34 -13.01
C GLN A 22 -9.75 31.75 -12.74
N ASP A 23 -10.72 32.21 -13.52
CA ASP A 23 -12.08 31.69 -13.47
C ASP A 23 -12.23 30.51 -14.43
N LEU A 24 -12.37 29.32 -13.87
CA LEU A 24 -12.54 28.06 -14.60
C LEU A 24 -14.02 27.71 -14.80
N ARG A 25 -14.96 28.60 -14.42
CA ARG A 25 -16.39 28.35 -14.60
C ARG A 25 -16.70 28.25 -16.10
N ARG A 26 -17.33 27.12 -16.47
CA ARG A 26 -17.71 26.82 -17.85
C ARG A 26 -18.71 27.87 -18.35
N PHE A 27 -18.57 28.30 -19.60
CA PHE A 27 -19.59 29.09 -20.28
C PHE A 27 -20.65 28.14 -20.84
N PHE A 28 -21.92 28.43 -20.55
CA PHE A 28 -23.05 27.71 -21.15
C PHE A 28 -23.85 28.72 -21.97
N ASN A 29 -23.98 28.49 -23.28
CA ASN A 29 -24.62 29.41 -24.22
C ASN A 29 -24.07 30.84 -24.15
N GLY A 30 -22.75 31.01 -24.02
CA GLY A 30 -22.10 32.33 -23.93
C GLY A 30 -22.28 33.05 -22.59
N ILE A 31 -23.02 32.50 -21.64
CA ILE A 31 -23.21 33.07 -20.30
C ILE A 31 -22.29 32.35 -19.31
N GLN A 32 -21.52 33.12 -18.53
CA GLN A 32 -20.67 32.56 -17.48
C GLN A 32 -21.54 31.97 -16.37
N THR A 33 -21.31 30.70 -16.03
CA THR A 33 -22.08 30.04 -14.97
C THR A 33 -21.78 30.70 -13.62
N ASN A 34 -22.75 31.37 -12.99
CA ASN A 34 -22.58 31.97 -11.67
C ASN A 34 -22.23 30.89 -10.63
N ALA A 35 -21.42 31.24 -9.61
CA ALA A 35 -21.10 30.38 -8.48
C ALA A 35 -22.34 29.73 -7.83
N ALA A 36 -23.45 30.46 -7.72
CA ALA A 36 -24.71 29.91 -7.20
C ALA A 36 -25.24 28.77 -8.09
N LYS A 37 -25.24 28.96 -9.41
CA LYS A 37 -25.67 27.95 -10.38
C LYS A 37 -24.73 26.74 -10.39
N VAL A 38 -23.43 26.95 -10.21
CA VAL A 38 -22.45 25.85 -10.05
C VAL A 38 -22.75 25.04 -8.78
N ARG A 39 -23.01 25.71 -7.65
CA ARG A 39 -23.39 25.01 -6.40
C ARG A 39 -24.68 24.23 -6.56
N SER A 40 -25.72 24.82 -7.18
CA SER A 40 -26.98 24.14 -7.46
C SER A 40 -26.79 22.94 -8.38
N LEU A 41 -25.94 23.05 -9.42
CA LEU A 41 -25.63 21.94 -10.31
C LEU A 41 -24.88 20.81 -9.57
N LEU A 42 -23.87 21.14 -8.78
CA LEU A 42 -23.15 20.14 -8.00
C LEU A 42 -24.08 19.47 -6.98
N ALA A 43 -24.92 20.23 -6.27
CA ALA A 43 -25.85 19.66 -5.29
C ALA A 43 -26.98 18.83 -5.92
N ALA A 44 -27.47 19.22 -7.11
CA ALA A 44 -28.56 18.51 -7.77
C ALA A 44 -28.11 17.25 -8.51
N TYR A 45 -26.89 17.24 -9.05
CA TYR A 45 -26.41 16.17 -9.93
C TYR A 45 -25.32 15.28 -9.32
N LEU A 46 -24.65 15.71 -8.24
CA LEU A 46 -23.74 14.84 -7.51
C LEU A 46 -24.49 14.18 -6.36
N GLU A 47 -24.66 12.88 -6.46
CA GLU A 47 -25.09 12.07 -5.32
C GLU A 47 -24.01 12.15 -4.22
N PRO A 48 -24.38 12.44 -2.95
CA PRO A 48 -23.44 12.37 -1.85
C PRO A 48 -22.84 10.97 -1.77
N LEU A 49 -21.51 10.89 -1.84
CA LEU A 49 -20.83 9.61 -1.74
C LEU A 49 -21.08 9.01 -0.35
N GLN A 50 -21.48 7.74 -0.31
CA GLN A 50 -21.56 7.02 0.96
C GLN A 50 -20.18 7.02 1.64
N PRO A 51 -20.12 7.28 2.96
CA PRO A 51 -18.85 7.25 3.67
C PRO A 51 -18.22 5.86 3.50
N PRO A 52 -16.88 5.81 3.33
CA PRO A 52 -16.21 4.54 3.11
C PRO A 52 -16.45 3.60 4.30
N PRO A 53 -16.57 2.28 4.05
CA PRO A 53 -16.68 1.31 5.12
C PRO A 53 -15.52 1.44 6.12
N PRO A 54 -15.76 1.22 7.43
CA PRO A 54 -14.73 1.35 8.44
C PRO A 54 -13.57 0.38 8.19
N ASN A 55 -12.32 0.88 8.28
CA ASN A 55 -11.15 0.03 8.17
C ASN A 55 -10.89 -0.69 9.51
N PHE A 56 -11.29 -1.96 9.61
CA PHE A 56 -11.13 -2.75 10.82
C PHE A 56 -9.66 -3.04 11.19
N GLU A 57 -8.75 -3.18 10.22
CA GLU A 57 -7.31 -3.30 10.49
C GLU A 57 -6.80 -2.04 11.21
N LYS A 58 -7.30 -0.86 10.79
CA LYS A 58 -6.92 0.41 11.40
C LYS A 58 -7.49 0.54 12.81
N LYS A 59 -8.77 0.20 13.04
CA LYS A 59 -9.36 0.18 14.41
C LYS A 59 -8.53 -0.69 15.36
N GLN A 60 -8.19 -1.90 14.93
CA GLN A 60 -7.34 -2.80 15.72
C GLN A 60 -5.93 -2.24 15.94
N GLN A 61 -5.36 -1.52 14.97
CA GLN A 61 -4.08 -0.84 15.13
C GLN A 61 -4.16 0.30 16.16
N MET A 62 -5.23 1.11 16.12
CA MET A 62 -5.43 2.23 17.04
C MET A 62 -5.48 1.73 18.48
N TYR A 63 -6.29 0.68 18.74
CA TYR A 63 -6.38 0.07 20.06
C TYR A 63 -5.04 -0.53 20.55
N ASN A 64 -4.35 -1.31 19.71
CA ASN A 64 -3.17 -2.06 20.15
C ASN A 64 -1.88 -1.24 20.20
N LYS A 65 -1.73 -0.25 19.32
CA LYS A 65 -0.46 0.45 19.11
C LYS A 65 -0.51 1.90 19.52
N VAL A 66 -1.66 2.56 19.40
CA VAL A 66 -1.75 4.00 19.65
C VAL A 66 -2.27 4.26 21.06
N ARG A 67 -3.34 3.57 21.49
CA ARG A 67 -3.98 3.72 22.81
C ARG A 67 -3.02 3.78 24.01
N PRO A 68 -1.93 2.98 24.10
CA PRO A 68 -1.01 3.05 25.23
C PRO A 68 -0.28 4.40 25.38
N TYR A 69 -0.20 5.18 24.31
CA TYR A 69 0.44 6.49 24.27
C TYR A 69 -0.57 7.65 24.29
N VAL A 70 -1.86 7.34 24.40
CA VAL A 70 -2.93 8.33 24.44
C VAL A 70 -3.10 8.81 25.89
N PRO A 71 -3.06 10.12 26.15
CA PRO A 71 -3.36 10.66 27.47
C PRO A 71 -4.73 10.19 27.98
N SER A 72 -4.86 10.03 29.30
CA SER A 72 -6.09 9.50 29.91
C SER A 72 -7.34 10.30 29.55
N GLU A 73 -7.19 11.61 29.33
CA GLU A 73 -8.25 12.52 28.90
C GLU A 73 -8.92 12.11 27.58
N PHE A 74 -8.16 11.46 26.68
CA PHE A 74 -8.64 11.03 25.37
C PHE A 74 -8.79 9.51 25.24
N ALA A 75 -8.46 8.75 26.30
CA ALA A 75 -8.49 7.28 26.26
C ALA A 75 -9.92 6.71 26.15
N SER A 76 -10.94 7.52 26.46
CA SER A 76 -12.37 7.20 26.31
C SER A 76 -12.94 7.53 24.93
N ASP A 77 -12.15 8.14 24.03
CA ASP A 77 -12.59 8.43 22.66
C ASP A 77 -12.94 7.10 21.93
N PRO A 78 -14.10 7.01 21.26
CA PRO A 78 -14.48 5.86 20.42
C PRO A 78 -13.41 5.42 19.43
N LEU A 79 -12.52 6.32 18.98
CA LEU A 79 -11.39 6.02 18.12
C LEU A 79 -10.41 4.99 18.72
N TYR A 80 -10.29 4.96 20.05
CA TYR A 80 -9.42 4.05 20.80
C TYR A 80 -10.20 2.95 21.53
N ALA A 81 -11.49 2.79 21.24
CA ALA A 81 -12.28 1.72 21.81
C ALA A 81 -11.72 0.34 21.43
N ALA A 82 -11.96 -0.64 22.29
CA ALA A 82 -11.65 -2.03 21.97
C ALA A 82 -12.48 -2.49 20.76
N PRO A 83 -11.86 -3.12 19.74
CA PRO A 83 -12.60 -3.67 18.61
C PRO A 83 -13.53 -4.80 19.07
N THR A 84 -14.70 -4.91 18.44
CA THR A 84 -15.61 -6.05 18.66
C THR A 84 -15.04 -7.33 18.01
N ASP A 85 -15.42 -8.51 18.50
CA ASP A 85 -14.95 -9.80 17.96
C ASP A 85 -15.19 -9.95 16.44
N GLU A 86 -16.31 -9.41 15.93
CA GLU A 86 -16.60 -9.40 14.50
C GLU A 86 -15.60 -8.53 13.72
N GLU A 87 -15.30 -7.34 14.24
CA GLU A 87 -14.33 -6.42 13.65
C GLU A 87 -12.93 -7.02 13.64
N GLU A 88 -12.56 -7.74 14.70
CA GLU A 88 -11.28 -8.46 14.76
C GLU A 88 -11.20 -9.57 13.71
N ARG A 89 -12.27 -10.33 13.50
CA ARG A 89 -12.32 -11.36 12.44
C ARG A 89 -12.10 -10.73 11.05
N HIS A 90 -12.83 -9.67 10.74
CA HIS A 90 -12.67 -8.95 9.47
C HIS A 90 -11.26 -8.35 9.30
N ALA A 91 -10.67 -7.81 10.36
CA ALA A 91 -9.30 -7.29 10.34
C ALA A 91 -8.27 -8.38 10.02
N LYS A 92 -8.40 -9.56 10.66
CA LYS A 92 -7.52 -10.72 10.43
C LYS A 92 -7.64 -11.23 8.99
N GLU A 93 -8.87 -11.39 8.50
CA GLU A 93 -9.14 -11.84 7.14
C GLU A 93 -8.54 -10.88 6.10
N ALA A 94 -8.81 -9.57 6.23
CA ALA A 94 -8.26 -8.56 5.34
C ALA A 94 -6.72 -8.57 5.33
N LYS A 95 -6.10 -8.70 6.51
CA LYS A 95 -4.64 -8.78 6.63
C LYS A 95 -4.07 -10.04 5.98
N GLN A 96 -4.76 -11.17 6.12
CA GLN A 96 -4.39 -12.43 5.49
C GLN A 96 -4.51 -12.35 3.96
N ALA A 97 -5.60 -11.79 3.44
CA ALA A 97 -5.80 -11.55 2.01
C ALA A 97 -4.70 -10.67 1.42
N ARG A 98 -4.31 -9.59 2.10
CA ARG A 98 -3.20 -8.73 1.66
C ARG A 98 -1.87 -9.49 1.61
N ARG A 99 -1.59 -10.30 2.64
CA ARG A 99 -0.35 -11.11 2.71
C ARG A 99 -0.30 -12.15 1.60
N SER A 100 -1.40 -12.85 1.33
CA SER A 100 -1.48 -13.86 0.28
C SER A 100 -1.37 -13.26 -1.11
N ALA A 101 -2.04 -12.13 -1.39
CA ALA A 101 -1.92 -11.39 -2.65
C ALA A 101 -0.47 -10.92 -2.90
N SER A 102 0.19 -10.41 -1.86
CA SER A 102 1.59 -9.99 -1.94
C SER A 102 2.53 -11.17 -2.18
N ALA A 103 2.28 -12.32 -1.54
CA ALA A 103 3.06 -13.53 -1.75
C ALA A 103 2.90 -14.06 -3.18
N LYS A 104 1.67 -14.11 -3.71
CA LYS A 104 1.37 -14.49 -5.10
C LYS A 104 2.10 -13.59 -6.10
N LYS A 105 2.06 -12.27 -5.89
CA LYS A 105 2.77 -11.30 -6.73
C LYS A 105 4.30 -11.50 -6.69
N LYS A 106 4.86 -11.78 -5.50
CA LYS A 106 6.30 -12.08 -5.35
C LYS A 106 6.68 -13.39 -6.04
N LYS A 107 5.86 -14.44 -5.93
CA LYS A 107 6.08 -15.71 -6.62
C LYS A 107 6.09 -15.52 -8.14
N LYS A 108 5.05 -14.86 -8.70
CA LYS A 108 4.98 -14.55 -10.13
C LYS A 108 6.21 -13.77 -10.64
N LYS A 109 6.75 -12.83 -9.85
CA LYS A 109 7.97 -12.10 -10.21
C LYS A 109 9.23 -12.97 -10.19
N ARG A 110 9.31 -13.95 -9.28
CA ARG A 110 10.43 -14.91 -9.24
C ARG A 110 10.36 -15.90 -10.39
N ASP A 111 9.18 -16.45 -10.64
CA ASP A 111 8.95 -17.39 -11.74
C ASP A 111 9.23 -16.71 -13.11
N ALA A 112 8.90 -15.42 -13.26
CA ALA A 112 9.23 -14.66 -14.47
C ALA A 112 10.74 -14.41 -14.63
N ALA A 113 11.49 -14.20 -13.53
CA ALA A 113 12.93 -14.01 -13.58
C ALA A 113 13.69 -15.32 -13.87
N ASP A 114 13.17 -16.45 -13.37
CA ASP A 114 13.69 -17.80 -13.63
C ASP A 114 13.52 -18.20 -15.12
N CYS A 115 12.40 -17.80 -15.75
CA CYS A 115 12.19 -17.99 -17.18
C CYS A 115 13.10 -17.12 -18.07
N ASP A 116 13.61 -15.98 -17.58
CA ASP A 116 14.58 -15.14 -18.32
C ASP A 116 16.02 -15.67 -18.20
N GLU A 117 16.38 -16.29 -17.06
CA GLU A 117 17.73 -16.87 -16.84
C GLU A 117 17.95 -18.18 -17.62
N ALA A 118 16.89 -18.93 -17.93
CA ALA A 118 16.94 -20.14 -18.76
C ALA A 118 17.24 -19.90 -20.26
N LYS A 119 17.50 -18.66 -20.71
CA LYS A 119 17.84 -18.33 -22.11
C LYS A 119 19.32 -18.10 -22.41
N VAL A 120 20.22 -18.16 -21.42
CA VAL A 120 21.66 -18.09 -21.69
C VAL A 120 22.22 -19.51 -21.70
N ALA A 121 22.16 -20.16 -22.86
CA ALA A 121 22.86 -21.42 -23.09
C ALA A 121 24.38 -21.17 -23.26
N PRO A 122 25.23 -22.10 -22.79
CA PRO A 122 26.68 -21.97 -22.85
C PRO A 122 27.24 -22.28 -24.24
N VAL A 123 28.42 -21.73 -24.46
CA VAL A 123 29.26 -21.81 -25.64
C VAL A 123 30.12 -23.09 -25.60
N ASP A 124 30.22 -23.72 -26.78
CA ASP A 124 31.32 -24.53 -27.35
C ASP A 124 31.55 -26.04 -27.09
N CYS A 125 31.87 -26.68 -28.24
CA CYS A 125 32.73 -27.84 -28.53
C CYS A 125 32.16 -29.27 -28.56
N GLU A 126 32.57 -29.96 -29.63
CA GLU A 126 32.17 -31.25 -30.18
C GLU A 126 32.77 -32.47 -29.44
N GLU A 127 32.18 -33.62 -29.77
CA GLU A 127 32.75 -34.99 -29.87
C GLU A 127 32.92 -35.90 -28.63
N GLU A 128 32.31 -37.10 -28.79
CA GLU A 128 32.78 -38.46 -28.40
C GLU A 128 32.83 -38.79 -26.89
N ASN A 129 32.49 -39.96 -26.38
CA ASN A 129 31.76 -41.16 -26.80
C ASN A 129 31.64 -42.04 -25.51
N GLU A 130 30.77 -43.05 -25.56
CA GLU A 130 30.86 -44.33 -24.82
C GLU A 130 30.69 -44.42 -23.28
N ASP A 131 29.54 -45.01 -22.93
CA ASP A 131 29.37 -46.27 -22.20
C ASP A 131 29.42 -46.43 -20.66
N CYS A 132 28.35 -47.11 -20.22
CA CYS A 132 28.27 -48.16 -19.21
C CYS A 132 28.18 -47.86 -17.69
N ALA A 133 27.05 -48.35 -17.16
CA ALA A 133 26.94 -49.29 -16.04
C ALA A 133 26.94 -48.75 -14.58
N ASN A 134 25.71 -48.76 -14.04
CA ASN A 134 25.28 -49.55 -12.88
C ASN A 134 25.73 -49.20 -11.43
N VAL A 135 24.76 -49.39 -10.53
CA VAL A 135 24.92 -49.88 -9.14
C VAL A 135 25.23 -48.89 -7.98
N LEU A 136 24.17 -48.69 -7.19
CA LEU A 136 24.01 -48.81 -5.73
C LEU A 136 24.80 -47.94 -4.73
N LYS A 137 23.98 -47.32 -3.85
CA LYS A 137 24.00 -47.33 -2.37
C LYS A 137 24.88 -46.34 -1.57
N ALA A 138 24.21 -45.89 -0.50
CA ALA A 138 24.67 -45.65 0.88
C ALA A 138 25.03 -44.18 1.24
N THR A 139 24.11 -43.46 1.90
CA THR A 139 24.04 -43.19 3.36
C THR A 139 25.15 -42.31 3.94
N SER A 140 24.79 -41.15 4.50
CA SER A 140 25.15 -40.79 5.89
C SER A 140 24.33 -39.60 6.38
N ALA A 141 23.69 -39.77 7.54
CA ALA A 141 22.92 -38.77 8.26
C ALA A 141 23.83 -37.84 9.08
N GLN A 142 23.41 -36.58 9.29
CA GLN A 142 22.96 -36.00 10.58
C GLN A 142 22.84 -34.45 10.53
N PRO A 143 22.00 -33.83 11.38
CA PRO A 143 21.54 -32.44 11.31
C PRO A 143 22.32 -31.51 12.24
N ASN A 144 22.26 -30.17 12.08
CA ASN A 144 22.63 -29.23 13.15
C ASN A 144 21.86 -27.91 13.12
N THR A 145 21.33 -27.55 14.29
CA THR A 145 20.65 -26.31 14.67
C THR A 145 21.67 -25.19 14.94
N GLY A 146 21.26 -23.92 14.79
CA GLY A 146 22.17 -22.79 15.06
C GLY A 146 21.46 -21.44 15.17
N THR A 147 20.94 -21.14 16.36
CA THR A 147 20.46 -19.82 16.79
C THR A 147 21.62 -18.81 16.81
N ARG A 148 21.51 -17.65 16.15
CA ARG A 148 22.54 -16.60 16.19
C ARG A 148 21.98 -15.27 16.73
N SER A 149 22.16 -15.07 18.04
CA SER A 149 21.94 -13.81 18.75
C SER A 149 22.95 -12.73 18.30
N ARG A 150 22.48 -11.51 18.00
CA ARG A 150 23.35 -10.38 17.62
C ARG A 150 23.71 -9.54 18.84
N LYS A 151 25.01 -9.46 19.14
CA LYS A 151 25.63 -8.58 20.16
C LYS A 151 25.68 -7.14 19.63
N ARG A 152 25.27 -6.15 20.43
CA ARG A 152 25.48 -4.71 20.15
C ARG A 152 26.86 -4.29 20.69
N ALA A 153 27.62 -3.51 19.91
CA ALA A 153 28.83 -2.85 20.37
C ALA A 153 28.48 -1.41 20.82
N LYS A 154 28.97 -1.03 22.00
CA LYS A 154 28.94 0.32 22.56
C LYS A 154 30.18 1.06 22.04
N LYS A 155 30.02 2.28 21.54
CA LYS A 155 31.12 3.16 21.15
C LYS A 155 31.11 4.32 22.15
N ASP A 156 32.16 4.41 22.96
CA ASP A 156 32.48 5.58 23.76
C ASP A 156 33.37 6.51 22.91
N ASN A 157 32.98 7.79 22.85
CA ASN A 157 33.83 8.98 22.76
C ASN A 157 32.95 10.22 22.86
#